data_AF-A0A183JAF1-F1
#
_entry.id   AF-A0A183JAF1-F1
#
_cell.length_a   1.000
_cell.length_b   1.000
_cell.length_c   1.000
_cell.angle_alpha   90.00
_cell.angle_beta   90.00
_cell.angle_gamma   90.00
#
_symmetry.space_group_name_H-M   'P 1'
#
loop_
_entity.id
_entity.type
_entity.pdbx_description
1 polymer ?
#
loop_
_entity_poly.entity_id
_entity_poly.type
_entity_poly.pdbx_seq_one_letter_code
_entity_poly.pdbx_strand_id
1 'polypeptide(L)'
;MDLVGQLEKSIRKAGIKFGLYFSLLDWFHPLYLEDKNRSFKTQKYIELEEIVTTYNPDIVWSDGDWEGGADYWNSTHFLAWLYNDSPVKDLVVVNDRWGAEANCKHGDFFSCSDRYSPGILQKHKWENCMTVDRSSWGFRRTATLADILTIEELIAELAKTIR
;
A
#
# COMPACT_ATOMS: atom_id res chain seq x y z
N MET A 1 21.28 -3.49 -9.84
CA MET A 1 20.30 -4.52 -10.22
C MET A 1 18.92 -3.96 -9.91
N ASP A 2 18.04 -3.85 -10.91
CA ASP A 2 16.66 -3.37 -10.72
C ASP A 2 15.74 -4.57 -10.55
N LEU A 3 15.37 -4.87 -9.31
CA LEU A 3 14.50 -6.01 -8.98
C LEU A 3 13.04 -5.73 -9.32
N VAL A 4 12.58 -4.50 -9.10
CA VAL A 4 11.20 -4.09 -9.32
C VAL A 4 10.86 -4.17 -10.81
N GLY A 5 11.72 -3.63 -11.68
CA GLY A 5 11.51 -3.68 -13.13
C GLY A 5 11.61 -5.09 -13.72
N GLN A 6 12.41 -5.99 -13.12
CA GLN A 6 12.43 -7.40 -13.54
C GLN A 6 11.15 -8.14 -13.15
N LEU A 7 10.62 -7.86 -11.96
CA LEU A 7 9.38 -8.44 -11.47
C LEU A 7 8.17 -7.92 -12.25
N GLU A 8 8.11 -6.61 -12.49
CA GLU A 8 7.09 -5.95 -13.31
C GLU A 8 6.96 -6.60 -14.70
N LYS A 9 8.08 -6.69 -15.44
CA LYS A 9 8.11 -7.35 -16.76
C LYS A 9 7.60 -8.78 -16.73
N SER A 10 7.95 -9.53 -15.68
CA SER A 10 7.55 -10.93 -15.53
C SER A 10 6.06 -11.09 -15.22
N ILE A 11 5.53 -10.27 -14.30
CA ILE A 11 4.11 -10.23 -13.93
C ILE A 11 3.25 -9.85 -15.13
N ARG A 12 3.65 -8.81 -15.88
CA ARG A 12 2.91 -8.38 -17.08
C ARG A 12 2.96 -9.42 -18.19
N LYS A 13 4.11 -10.09 -18.41
CA LYS A 13 4.22 -11.19 -19.38
C LYS A 13 3.26 -12.34 -19.05
N ALA A 14 2.91 -12.53 -17.78
CA ALA A 14 1.92 -13.50 -17.33
C ALA A 14 0.46 -13.00 -17.42
N GLY A 15 0.22 -11.78 -17.88
CA GLY A 15 -1.12 -11.19 -18.00
C GLY A 15 -1.71 -10.72 -16.67
N ILE A 16 -0.88 -10.52 -15.64
CA ILE A 16 -1.29 -10.10 -14.30
C ILE A 16 -1.09 -8.58 -14.16
N LYS A 17 -1.99 -7.92 -13.42
CA LYS A 17 -1.89 -6.50 -13.06
C LYS A 17 -0.78 -6.29 -12.04
N PHE A 18 0.00 -5.21 -12.19
CA PHE A 18 1.18 -4.96 -11.38
C PHE A 18 0.95 -3.78 -10.43
N GLY A 19 1.01 -4.02 -9.12
CA GLY A 19 0.90 -2.97 -8.10
C GLY A 19 2.23 -2.74 -7.37
N LEU A 20 2.37 -1.56 -6.78
CA LEU A 20 3.51 -1.20 -5.92
C LEU A 20 3.03 -0.83 -4.53
N TYR A 21 3.68 -1.42 -3.53
CA TYR A 21 3.59 -1.00 -2.14
C TYR A 21 4.66 0.06 -1.86
N PHE A 22 4.30 1.12 -1.14
CA PHE A 22 5.24 2.15 -0.70
C PHE A 22 4.96 2.56 0.75
N SER A 23 6.01 2.61 1.57
CA SER A 23 5.94 3.16 2.92
C SER A 23 6.24 4.65 2.87
N LEU A 24 5.25 5.50 3.16
CA LEU A 24 5.41 6.94 3.32
C LEU A 24 6.42 7.26 4.42
N LEU A 25 6.44 6.44 5.46
CA LEU A 25 7.44 6.50 6.52
C LEU A 25 8.75 5.81 6.09
N ASP A 26 9.88 6.42 6.43
CA ASP A 26 11.20 5.80 6.33
C ASP A 26 12.01 6.12 7.58
N TRP A 27 12.19 5.09 8.42
CA TRP A 27 12.83 5.22 9.73
C TRP A 27 14.26 5.78 9.69
N PHE A 28 14.95 5.69 8.56
CA PHE A 28 16.38 6.00 8.48
C PHE A 28 16.70 7.16 7.53
N HIS A 29 15.74 7.65 6.76
CA HIS A 29 16.01 8.76 5.85
C HIS A 29 16.31 10.06 6.61
N PRO A 30 17.46 10.73 6.37
CA PRO A 30 17.84 11.92 7.12
C PRO A 30 16.81 13.05 7.06
N LEU A 31 16.14 13.23 5.91
CA LEU A 31 15.11 14.25 5.74
C LEU A 31 13.84 13.94 6.54
N TYR A 32 13.42 12.67 6.59
CA TYR A 32 12.30 12.27 7.44
C TYR A 32 12.63 12.46 8.92
N LEU A 33 13.83 12.09 9.36
CA LEU A 33 14.29 12.30 10.74
C LEU A 33 14.37 13.80 11.10
N GLU A 34 14.81 14.66 10.17
CA GLU A 34 14.79 16.11 10.34
C GLU A 34 13.35 16.62 10.49
N ASP A 35 12.45 16.20 9.59
CA ASP A 35 11.04 16.60 9.61
C ASP A 35 10.37 16.14 10.91
N LYS A 36 10.61 14.90 11.36
CA LYS A 36 10.13 14.36 12.64
C LYS A 36 10.62 15.18 13.84
N ASN A 37 11.90 15.54 13.88
CA ASN A 37 12.47 16.42 14.92
C ASN A 37 11.85 17.82 14.90
N ARG A 38 11.33 18.27 13.75
CA ARG A 38 10.62 19.54 13.58
C ARG A 38 9.10 19.41 13.67
N SER A 39 8.58 18.26 14.13
CA SER A 39 7.15 17.98 14.23
C SER A 39 6.41 18.07 12.89
N PHE A 40 7.04 17.55 11.82
CA PHE A 40 6.45 17.41 10.48
C PHE A 40 6.03 18.73 9.82
N LYS A 41 6.74 19.82 10.16
CA LYS A 41 6.49 21.18 9.62
C LYS A 41 7.18 21.47 8.29
N THR A 42 8.04 20.56 7.83
CA THR A 42 8.77 20.64 6.56
C THR A 42 8.47 19.37 5.76
N GLN A 43 8.55 19.44 4.42
CA GLN A 43 8.18 18.34 3.51
C GLN A 43 9.30 18.10 2.51
N LYS A 44 10.49 17.71 3.00
CA LYS A 44 11.67 17.56 2.13
C LYS A 44 11.82 16.15 1.57
N TYR A 45 10.98 15.20 1.99
CA TYR A 45 11.29 13.78 1.92
C TYR A 45 10.64 13.01 0.75
N ILE A 46 9.59 13.51 0.10
CA ILE A 46 8.70 12.64 -0.69
C ILE A 46 8.87 12.82 -2.20
N GLU A 47 9.27 11.75 -2.89
CA GLU A 47 9.33 11.66 -4.36
C GLU A 47 8.71 10.33 -4.86
N LEU A 48 7.37 10.27 -4.92
CA LEU A 48 6.62 9.12 -5.44
C LEU A 48 6.46 9.12 -6.97
N GLU A 49 6.67 10.27 -7.62
CA GLU A 49 6.42 10.43 -9.05
C GLU A 49 7.39 9.58 -9.91
N GLU A 50 8.64 9.42 -9.44
CA GLU A 50 9.65 8.63 -10.15
C GLU A 50 9.26 7.15 -10.22
N ILE A 51 8.76 6.57 -9.13
CA ILE A 51 8.38 5.15 -9.11
C ILE A 51 7.19 4.88 -10.01
N VAL A 52 6.22 5.80 -10.07
CA VAL A 52 5.05 5.69 -10.94
C VAL A 52 5.48 5.80 -12.40
N THR A 53 6.32 6.78 -12.72
CA THR A 53 6.78 7.01 -14.10
C THR A 53 7.68 5.88 -14.60
N THR A 54 8.51 5.33 -13.72
CA THR A 54 9.45 4.24 -14.06
C THR A 54 8.73 2.91 -14.28
N TYR A 55 7.77 2.55 -13.42
CA TYR A 55 7.19 1.20 -13.39
C TYR A 55 5.72 1.11 -13.85
N ASN A 56 5.06 2.24 -14.05
CA ASN A 56 3.68 2.35 -14.52
C ASN A 56 2.70 1.40 -13.77
N PRO A 57 2.64 1.43 -12.43
CA PRO A 57 1.82 0.49 -11.67
C PRO A 57 0.31 0.67 -11.94
N ASP A 58 -0.42 -0.44 -11.91
CA ASP A 58 -1.89 -0.48 -11.91
C ASP A 58 -2.47 -0.17 -10.50
N ILE A 59 -1.67 -0.31 -9.43
CA ILE A 59 -2.06 0.04 -8.05
C ILE A 59 -0.89 0.74 -7.36
N VAL A 60 -1.14 1.87 -6.70
CA VAL A 60 -0.20 2.45 -5.73
C VAL A 60 -0.78 2.27 -4.33
N TRP A 61 -0.15 1.40 -3.54
CA TRP A 61 -0.60 1.02 -2.21
C TRP A 61 0.33 1.65 -1.18
N SER A 62 -0.17 2.65 -0.46
CA SER A 62 0.61 3.38 0.56
C SER A 62 0.47 2.75 1.95
N ASP A 63 1.50 2.90 2.78
CA ASP A 63 1.46 2.61 4.22
C ASP A 63 2.33 3.62 4.98
N GLY A 64 2.41 3.52 6.31
CA GLY A 64 3.32 4.37 7.08
C GLY A 64 2.77 5.76 7.37
N ASP A 65 1.48 5.99 7.13
CA ASP A 65 0.84 7.29 7.19
C ASP A 65 0.56 7.79 8.61
N TRP A 66 0.56 6.90 9.61
CA TRP A 66 0.08 7.16 10.98
C TRP A 66 0.80 8.28 11.76
N GLU A 67 1.98 8.73 11.34
CA GLU A 67 2.71 9.82 12.02
C GLU A 67 2.40 11.23 11.48
N GLY A 68 1.68 11.34 10.35
CA GLY A 68 1.42 12.63 9.71
C GLY A 68 0.09 12.66 8.96
N GLY A 69 -0.42 13.87 8.74
CA GLY A 69 -1.60 14.08 7.90
C GLY A 69 -1.27 14.03 6.41
N ALA A 70 -2.29 13.96 5.55
CA ALA A 70 -2.13 13.95 4.10
C ALA A 70 -1.36 15.17 3.58
N ASP A 71 -1.49 16.31 4.27
CA ASP A 71 -0.72 17.53 3.99
C ASP A 71 0.77 17.26 4.14
N TYR A 72 1.25 16.75 5.29
CA TYR A 72 2.67 16.46 5.52
C TYR A 72 3.22 15.47 4.50
N TRP A 73 2.45 14.41 4.21
CA TRP A 73 2.84 13.43 3.20
C TRP A 73 2.74 13.93 1.76
N ASN A 74 2.37 15.21 1.56
CA ASN A 74 2.10 15.82 0.27
C ASN A 74 1.18 14.96 -0.62
N SER A 75 0.29 14.19 0.02
CA SER A 75 -0.48 13.15 -0.65
C SER A 75 -1.54 13.74 -1.55
N THR A 76 -2.12 14.88 -1.18
CA THR A 76 -3.10 15.58 -2.02
C THR A 76 -2.50 16.03 -3.35
N HIS A 77 -1.28 16.58 -3.34
CA HIS A 77 -0.55 16.96 -4.54
C HIS A 77 -0.20 15.73 -5.39
N PHE A 78 0.38 14.70 -4.76
CA PHE A 78 0.77 13.48 -5.46
C PHE A 78 -0.44 12.78 -6.11
N LEU A 79 -1.55 12.62 -5.39
CA LEU A 79 -2.77 12.00 -5.92
C LEU A 79 -3.40 12.85 -7.03
N ALA A 80 -3.39 14.17 -6.90
CA ALA A 80 -3.86 15.06 -7.98
C ALA A 80 -3.03 14.87 -9.26
N TRP A 81 -1.69 14.82 -9.15
CA TRP A 81 -0.83 14.50 -10.28
C TRP A 81 -1.07 13.08 -10.81
N LEU A 82 -1.24 12.10 -9.92
CA LEU A 82 -1.44 10.68 -10.26
C LEU A 82 -2.66 10.50 -11.18
N TYR A 83 -3.79 11.13 -10.85
CA TYR A 83 -5.03 11.00 -11.61
C TYR A 83 -5.20 11.99 -12.77
N ASN A 84 -4.45 13.10 -12.80
CA ASN A 84 -4.58 14.08 -13.87
C ASN A 84 -3.52 13.94 -14.96
N ASP A 85 -2.27 13.67 -14.57
CA ASP A 85 -1.09 13.90 -15.41
C ASP A 85 -0.18 12.67 -15.56
N SER A 86 -0.23 11.72 -14.63
CA SER A 86 0.65 10.55 -14.67
C SER A 86 0.42 9.66 -15.91
N PRO A 87 1.42 8.86 -16.32
CA PRO A 87 1.27 7.92 -17.43
C PRO A 87 0.25 6.79 -17.19
N VAL A 88 -0.21 6.61 -15.95
CA VAL A 88 -1.13 5.53 -15.54
C VAL A 88 -2.50 6.03 -15.10
N LYS A 89 -2.77 7.34 -15.22
CA LYS A 89 -3.96 8.02 -14.73
C LYS A 89 -5.30 7.39 -15.10
N ASP A 90 -5.38 6.71 -16.25
CA ASP A 90 -6.62 6.12 -16.75
C ASP A 90 -6.96 4.78 -16.08
N LEU A 91 -6.00 4.16 -15.37
CA LEU A 91 -6.12 2.79 -14.85
C LEU A 91 -5.72 2.63 -13.39
N VAL A 92 -4.82 3.48 -12.90
CA VAL A 92 -4.26 3.36 -11.55
C VAL A 92 -5.34 3.51 -10.50
N VAL A 93 -5.26 2.70 -9.44
CA VAL A 93 -6.08 2.85 -8.23
C VAL A 93 -5.21 2.92 -6.99
N VAL A 94 -5.73 3.54 -5.93
CA VAL A 94 -5.03 3.67 -4.64
C VAL A 94 -5.86 3.19 -3.46
N ASN A 95 -5.16 2.73 -2.42
CA ASN A 95 -5.78 2.39 -1.13
C ASN A 95 -6.11 3.66 -0.33
N ASP A 96 -6.50 3.49 0.93
CA ASP A 96 -6.96 4.55 1.82
C ASP A 96 -5.94 5.05 2.87
N ARG A 97 -4.65 4.78 2.68
CA ARG A 97 -3.59 5.07 3.68
C ARG A 97 -2.69 6.26 3.31
N TRP A 98 -3.32 7.35 2.86
CA TRP A 98 -2.62 8.54 2.37
C TRP A 98 -2.49 9.68 3.40
N GLY A 99 -2.59 9.33 4.69
CA GLY A 99 -2.57 10.27 5.81
C GLY A 99 -3.40 9.74 6.97
N ALA A 100 -3.02 10.10 8.20
CA ALA A 100 -3.68 9.59 9.41
C ALA A 100 -5.21 9.81 9.44
N GLU A 101 -5.71 10.83 8.75
CA GLU A 101 -7.13 11.14 8.61
C GLU A 101 -7.85 10.41 7.46
N ALA A 102 -7.10 9.88 6.49
CA ALA A 102 -7.59 9.28 5.25
C ALA A 102 -8.09 7.84 5.43
N ASN A 103 -7.53 7.12 6.42
CA ASN A 103 -7.83 5.72 6.65
C ASN A 103 -9.34 5.45 6.81
N CYS A 104 -9.84 4.48 6.04
CA CYS A 104 -11.25 4.09 5.94
C CYS A 104 -12.20 5.22 5.50
N LYS A 105 -11.68 6.25 4.82
CA LYS A 105 -12.46 7.42 4.34
C LYS A 105 -12.13 7.84 2.91
N HIS A 106 -10.86 7.83 2.51
CA HIS A 106 -10.39 8.39 1.24
C HIS A 106 -9.45 7.43 0.51
N GLY A 107 -9.91 6.87 -0.61
CA GLY A 107 -9.17 5.96 -1.50
C GLY A 107 -10.13 5.32 -2.49
N ASP A 108 -9.64 4.71 -3.57
CA ASP A 108 -10.49 3.99 -4.52
C ASP A 108 -11.03 2.69 -3.94
N PHE A 109 -10.27 2.12 -3.01
CA PHE A 109 -10.69 1.00 -2.18
C PHE A 109 -10.17 1.18 -0.76
N PHE A 110 -10.92 0.64 0.20
CA PHE A 110 -10.59 0.73 1.60
C PHE A 110 -9.82 -0.50 2.08
N SER A 111 -8.71 -0.26 2.76
CA SER A 111 -7.99 -1.25 3.53
C SER A 111 -8.34 -1.14 5.02
N CYS A 112 -8.71 0.04 5.56
CA CYS A 112 -9.15 0.34 6.94
C CYS A 112 -8.22 -0.09 8.10
N SER A 113 -7.79 -1.36 8.14
CA SER A 113 -6.89 -1.93 9.13
C SER A 113 -6.14 -3.13 8.55
N ASP A 114 -5.06 -3.56 9.20
CA ASP A 114 -4.44 -4.83 8.85
C ASP A 114 -5.43 -5.98 8.99
N ARG A 115 -5.48 -6.88 8.01
CA ARG A 115 -6.41 -8.03 7.96
C ARG A 115 -7.87 -7.58 8.07
N TYR A 116 -8.21 -6.45 7.46
CA TYR A 116 -9.57 -5.93 7.48
C TYR A 116 -10.56 -6.95 6.90
N SER A 117 -11.60 -7.23 7.68
CA SER A 117 -12.68 -8.14 7.32
C SER A 117 -13.96 -7.64 8.00
N PRO A 118 -14.79 -6.85 7.30
CA PRO A 118 -15.92 -6.15 7.92
C PRO A 118 -17.04 -7.08 8.37
N GLY A 119 -17.10 -8.32 7.86
CA GLY A 119 -18.15 -9.30 8.18
C GLY A 119 -19.56 -8.92 7.69
N ILE A 120 -19.71 -7.74 7.09
CA ILE A 120 -20.94 -7.21 6.50
C ILE A 120 -20.65 -6.63 5.12
N LEU A 121 -21.66 -6.64 4.25
CA LEU A 121 -21.56 -6.10 2.90
C LEU A 121 -21.20 -4.60 2.94
N GLN A 122 -20.13 -4.24 2.26
CA GLN A 122 -19.67 -2.85 2.13
C GLN A 122 -20.25 -2.21 0.87
N LYS A 123 -20.57 -0.92 0.95
CA LYS A 123 -21.00 -0.12 -0.21
C LYS A 123 -19.81 0.34 -1.07
N HIS A 124 -18.69 0.62 -0.42
CA HIS A 124 -17.45 1.01 -1.07
C HIS A 124 -16.60 -0.23 -1.36
N LYS A 125 -15.76 -0.18 -2.40
CA LYS A 125 -14.78 -1.24 -2.65
C LYS A 125 -13.78 -1.28 -1.49
N TRP A 126 -13.31 -2.48 -1.16
CA TRP A 126 -12.39 -2.72 -0.07
C TRP A 126 -11.50 -3.92 -0.41
N GLU A 127 -10.36 -4.01 0.25
CA GLU A 127 -9.36 -5.06 0.08
C GLU A 127 -9.04 -5.70 1.44
N ASN A 128 -8.96 -7.04 1.45
CA ASN A 128 -8.43 -7.80 2.58
C ASN A 128 -6.98 -8.20 2.31
N CYS A 129 -6.03 -7.48 2.89
CA CYS A 129 -4.64 -7.92 2.91
C CYS A 129 -4.45 -8.90 4.09
N MET A 130 -4.04 -10.13 3.79
CA MET A 130 -3.79 -11.17 4.79
C MET A 130 -2.43 -11.84 4.62
N THR A 131 -1.93 -12.46 5.69
CA THR A 131 -0.66 -13.17 5.72
C THR A 131 -0.86 -14.69 5.74
N VAL A 132 0.09 -15.43 5.17
CA VAL A 132 0.15 -16.90 5.31
C VAL A 132 0.76 -17.29 6.66
N ASP A 133 1.78 -16.56 7.08
CA ASP A 133 2.33 -16.65 8.44
C ASP A 133 1.40 -15.90 9.40
N ARG A 134 1.00 -16.53 10.51
CA ARG A 134 0.09 -15.96 11.50
C ARG A 134 0.63 -14.70 12.18
N SER A 135 1.96 -14.54 12.23
CA SER A 135 2.63 -13.50 13.01
C SER A 135 3.36 -12.45 12.18
N SER A 136 3.59 -12.68 10.88
CA SER A 136 4.50 -11.82 10.10
C SER A 136 4.04 -11.58 8.67
N TRP A 137 4.25 -10.35 8.21
CA TRP A 137 4.19 -9.96 6.79
C TRP A 137 5.48 -10.35 6.04
N GLY A 138 6.62 -10.18 6.70
CA GLY A 138 7.94 -10.52 6.16
C GLY A 138 8.35 -11.96 6.45
N PHE A 139 9.40 -12.41 5.78
CA PHE A 139 9.96 -13.74 5.98
C PHE A 139 10.54 -13.94 7.40
N ARG A 140 10.15 -15.02 8.08
CA ARG A 140 10.71 -15.43 9.38
C ARG A 140 11.41 -16.78 9.27
N ARG A 141 12.73 -16.80 9.52
CA ARG A 141 13.55 -18.03 9.49
C ARG A 141 13.16 -19.06 10.55
N THR A 142 12.58 -18.62 11.66
CA THR A 142 12.23 -19.47 12.80
C THR A 142 10.77 -19.92 12.79
N ALA A 143 10.02 -19.63 11.71
CA ALA A 143 8.63 -20.05 11.60
C ALA A 143 8.52 -21.58 11.55
N THR A 144 7.55 -22.11 12.27
CA THR A 144 7.19 -23.53 12.31
C THR A 144 5.89 -23.77 11.56
N LEU A 145 5.54 -25.03 11.27
CA LEU A 145 4.28 -25.35 10.58
C LEU A 145 3.04 -24.83 11.34
N ALA A 146 3.08 -24.80 12.67
CA ALA A 146 1.99 -24.28 13.49
C ALA A 146 1.78 -22.76 13.30
N ASP A 147 2.81 -22.05 12.86
CA ASP A 147 2.74 -20.62 12.57
C ASP A 147 2.13 -20.31 11.20
N ILE A 148 1.84 -21.32 10.39
CA ILE A 148 1.31 -21.16 9.03
C ILE A 148 -0.20 -21.47 9.02
N LEU A 149 -0.97 -20.63 8.34
CA LEU A 149 -2.38 -20.90 8.08
C LEU A 149 -2.53 -22.16 7.22
N THR A 150 -3.51 -23.00 7.56
CA THR A 150 -3.86 -24.15 6.72
C THR A 150 -4.55 -23.68 5.44
N ILE A 151 -4.61 -24.57 4.45
CA ILE A 151 -5.30 -24.30 3.19
C ILE A 151 -6.79 -24.01 3.45
N GLU A 152 -7.42 -24.73 4.37
CA GLU A 152 -8.81 -24.55 4.76
C GLU A 152 -9.06 -23.17 5.38
N GLU A 153 -8.15 -22.69 6.24
CA GLU A 153 -8.21 -21.34 6.81
C GLU A 153 -8.09 -20.28 5.71
N LEU A 154 -7.13 -20.42 4.79
CA LEU A 154 -6.94 -19.48 3.67
C LEU A 154 -8.18 -19.43 2.75
N ILE A 155 -8.74 -20.58 2.40
CA ILE A 155 -9.96 -20.67 1.58
C ILE A 155 -11.15 -20.03 2.31
N ALA A 156 -11.28 -20.27 3.62
CA ALA A 156 -12.34 -19.68 4.42
C ALA A 156 -12.24 -18.14 4.46
N GLU A 157 -11.04 -17.59 4.60
CA GLU A 157 -10.83 -16.12 4.56
C GLU A 157 -11.13 -15.52 3.19
N LEU A 158 -10.70 -16.17 2.11
CA LEU A 158 -11.06 -15.74 0.74
C LEU A 158 -12.58 -15.76 0.54
N ALA A 159 -13.25 -16.84 0.94
CA ALA A 159 -14.70 -16.99 0.80
C ALA A 159 -15.46 -15.94 1.62
N LYS A 160 -14.98 -15.58 2.82
CA LYS A 160 -15.57 -14.49 3.62
C LYS A 160 -15.42 -13.12 2.95
N THR A 161 -14.31 -12.90 2.25
CA THR A 161 -13.97 -11.61 1.62
C THR A 161 -14.84 -11.31 0.41
N ILE A 162 -15.18 -12.32 -0.41
CA ILE A 162 -15.91 -12.14 -1.68
C ILE A 162 -17.44 -12.36 -1.57
N ARG A 163 -17.96 -12.58 -0.37
CA ARG A 163 -19.36 -12.96 -0.13
C ARG A 163 -20.34 -11.78 -0.22
#